data_AF-A0A0J7YYX7-F1
#
_entry.id   AF-A0A0J7YYX7-F1
#
_cell.length_a   1.000
_cell.length_b   1.000
_cell.length_c   1.000
_cell.angle_alpha   90.00
_cell.angle_beta   90.00
_cell.angle_gamma   90.00
#
_symmetry.space_group_name_H-M   'P 1'
#
loop_
_entity.id
_entity.type
_entity.pdbx_description
1 polymer ?
#
loop_
_entity_poly.entity_id
_entity_poly.type
_entity_poly.pdbx_seq_one_letter_code
_entity_poly.pdbx_strand_id
1 'polypeptide(L)'
;MTATVTPRPSANPRAEQSGFLRTLHAEWTKFRTVRGWVLAMAGALLVTIVVGLLGTAAPAPAPGGRGADAASYPKGPGGEAVNDSFYFVHKTLTGDGTLTVPLRSLTGVADTGTGQTAQGAQSWAKAGIIVKESLTQGAPYAAVMATGGHGVRMQYDYTHDTAGPSGKVTQESPRWLRLVRFGDILTGSSSTDGSHWSEVGHAKLPRLARTVQAGLFATSPQAKQDTAAGTGFSPAVATGTFGRPVLTGGWSQSAWSGTQMGGDAGTSGSYTNTTKGGFTQTDGGGFTVTGAGDIAPVVGGPVMGVGFSVENFLVGTFAGLIVVIAVGTVFITGEYRRGLLRTTMAATPLRGRVLGAKALVAGGFAFAIGLVAAAITIPIGESSARGRGFRVFPVTSATEVRVVVGTGLLCAAAAVLALGVGALLRRSGTAVALVIASIVLPFLLATSGVLPPRVSEWLLRVTPAAGFAIQQTLPQYAQVLSVYEPSTGYYPLAPWAGLAVLCGYAALAFGLAVLRLRGRDV
;
A
#
# COMPACT_ATOMS: atom_id res chain seq x y z
N MET A 1 -44.81 -52.05 -33.74
CA MET A 1 -43.37 -52.03 -33.37
C MET A 1 -43.21 -51.04 -32.22
N THR A 2 -43.00 -51.55 -31.02
CA THR A 2 -42.90 -50.75 -29.78
C THR A 2 -41.42 -50.43 -29.57
N ALA A 3 -41.06 -49.15 -29.57
CA ALA A 3 -39.68 -48.70 -29.38
C ALA A 3 -39.28 -48.84 -27.91
N THR A 4 -38.36 -49.75 -27.62
CA THR A 4 -37.75 -49.93 -26.30
C THR A 4 -36.81 -48.75 -26.02
N VAL A 5 -37.26 -47.80 -25.21
CA VAL A 5 -36.40 -46.74 -24.66
C VAL A 5 -35.53 -47.37 -23.57
N THR A 6 -34.24 -47.55 -23.83
CA THR A 6 -33.27 -47.95 -22.82
C THR A 6 -33.05 -46.80 -21.82
N PRO A 7 -33.18 -47.03 -20.51
CA PRO A 7 -32.94 -45.99 -19.52
C PRO A 7 -31.44 -45.68 -19.45
N ARG A 8 -31.10 -44.39 -19.57
CA ARG A 8 -29.74 -43.89 -19.36
C ARG A 8 -29.31 -44.23 -17.93
N PRO A 9 -28.17 -44.91 -17.70
CA PRO A 9 -27.75 -45.24 -16.34
C PRO A 9 -27.58 -43.95 -15.52
N SER A 10 -28.23 -43.86 -14.37
CA SER A 10 -28.04 -42.77 -13.41
C SER A 10 -26.57 -42.77 -12.98
N ALA A 11 -25.84 -41.70 -13.28
CA ALA A 11 -24.45 -41.53 -12.86
C ALA A 11 -24.38 -41.58 -11.33
N ASN A 12 -23.75 -42.62 -10.78
CA ASN A 12 -23.63 -42.81 -9.35
C ASN A 12 -22.55 -41.83 -8.80
N PRO A 13 -22.92 -40.78 -8.04
CA PRO A 13 -22.00 -39.67 -7.70
C PRO A 13 -20.76 -40.13 -6.92
N ARG A 14 -20.90 -41.21 -6.13
CA ARG A 14 -19.79 -41.81 -5.36
C ARG A 14 -18.77 -42.51 -6.24
N ALA A 15 -19.22 -43.20 -7.29
CA ALA A 15 -18.31 -43.83 -8.27
C ALA A 15 -17.55 -42.74 -9.06
N GLU A 16 -18.21 -41.64 -9.38
CA GLU A 16 -17.61 -40.51 -10.08
C GLU A 16 -16.53 -39.78 -9.26
N GLN A 17 -16.78 -39.51 -7.97
CA GLN A 17 -15.79 -38.95 -7.05
C GLN A 17 -14.58 -39.86 -6.88
N SER A 18 -14.80 -41.18 -6.73
CA SER A 18 -13.71 -42.15 -6.56
C SER A 18 -12.78 -42.22 -7.79
N GLY A 19 -13.33 -42.07 -9.00
CA GLY A 19 -12.55 -42.02 -10.23
C GLY A 19 -11.67 -40.77 -10.34
N PHE A 20 -12.22 -39.59 -9.98
CA PHE A 20 -11.46 -38.34 -10.00
C PHE A 20 -10.30 -38.34 -9.00
N LEU A 21 -10.51 -38.84 -7.78
CA LEU A 21 -9.45 -38.93 -6.77
C LEU A 21 -8.30 -39.84 -7.22
N ARG A 22 -8.61 -40.96 -7.91
CA ARG A 22 -7.58 -41.83 -8.50
C ARG A 22 -6.79 -41.11 -9.59
N THR A 23 -7.45 -40.37 -10.48
CA THR A 23 -6.78 -39.57 -11.52
C THR A 23 -5.90 -38.49 -10.88
N LEU A 24 -6.39 -37.80 -9.86
CA LEU A 24 -5.63 -36.79 -9.11
C LEU A 24 -4.38 -37.40 -8.48
N HIS A 25 -4.51 -38.56 -7.85
CA HIS A 25 -3.38 -39.27 -7.25
C HIS A 25 -2.35 -39.74 -8.28
N ALA A 26 -2.80 -40.18 -9.46
CA ALA A 26 -1.91 -40.54 -10.57
C ALA A 26 -1.14 -39.32 -11.09
N GLU A 27 -1.81 -38.20 -11.32
CA GLU A 27 -1.17 -36.95 -11.77
C GLU A 27 -0.20 -36.40 -10.72
N TRP A 28 -0.55 -36.48 -9.43
CA TRP A 28 0.34 -36.13 -8.33
C TRP A 28 1.61 -36.99 -8.33
N THR A 29 1.45 -38.31 -8.44
CA THR A 29 2.58 -39.25 -8.46
C THR A 29 3.47 -39.00 -9.67
N LYS A 30 2.88 -38.72 -10.83
CA LYS A 30 3.62 -38.34 -12.05
C LYS A 30 4.40 -37.05 -11.86
N PHE A 31 3.77 -36.01 -11.31
CA PHE A 31 4.44 -34.72 -11.11
C PHE A 31 5.67 -34.88 -10.20
N ARG A 32 5.53 -35.66 -9.13
CA ARG A 32 6.59 -35.91 -8.14
C ARG A 32 7.71 -36.83 -8.65
N THR A 33 7.44 -37.73 -9.59
CA THR A 33 8.43 -38.71 -10.07
C THR A 33 9.26 -38.20 -11.24
N VAL A 34 8.73 -37.27 -12.04
CA VAL A 34 9.49 -36.66 -13.15
C VAL A 34 10.49 -35.66 -12.60
N ARG A 35 11.75 -36.07 -12.50
CA ARG A 35 12.87 -35.28 -11.95
C ARG A 35 12.95 -33.86 -12.54
N GLY A 36 12.72 -33.71 -13.84
CA GLY A 36 12.79 -32.41 -14.51
C GLY A 36 11.79 -31.38 -13.97
N TRP A 37 10.57 -31.79 -13.63
CA TRP A 37 9.56 -30.88 -13.07
C TRP A 37 9.83 -30.53 -11.62
N VAL A 38 10.24 -31.52 -10.83
CA VAL A 38 10.62 -31.29 -9.42
C VAL A 38 11.83 -30.38 -9.31
N LEU A 39 12.87 -30.61 -10.10
CA LEU A 39 14.06 -29.75 -10.13
C LEU A 39 13.73 -28.34 -10.62
N ALA A 40 12.88 -28.18 -11.64
CA ALA A 40 12.45 -26.87 -12.10
C ALA A 40 11.66 -26.12 -11.01
N MET A 41 10.77 -26.82 -10.30
CA MET A 41 10.01 -26.24 -9.19
C MET A 41 10.91 -25.86 -8.00
N ALA A 42 11.87 -26.71 -7.63
CA ALA A 42 12.88 -26.36 -6.63
C ALA A 42 13.74 -25.16 -7.07
N GLY A 43 14.10 -25.10 -8.35
CA GLY A 43 14.77 -23.96 -8.96
C GLY A 43 13.92 -22.69 -8.91
N ALA A 44 12.61 -22.78 -9.17
CA ALA A 44 11.68 -21.66 -9.05
C ALA A 44 11.65 -21.11 -7.62
N LEU A 45 11.57 -21.99 -6.61
CA LEU A 45 11.64 -21.61 -5.19
C LEU A 45 12.96 -20.90 -4.88
N LEU A 46 14.09 -21.50 -5.26
CA LEU A 46 15.41 -20.94 -5.00
C LEU A 46 15.61 -19.58 -5.67
N VAL A 47 15.27 -19.46 -6.95
CA VAL A 47 15.38 -18.19 -7.69
C VAL A 47 14.45 -17.13 -7.08
N THR A 48 13.24 -17.50 -6.66
CA THR A 48 12.32 -16.57 -5.97
C THR A 48 12.94 -16.03 -4.69
N ILE A 49 13.51 -16.90 -3.86
CA ILE A 49 14.12 -16.49 -2.59
C ILE A 49 15.37 -15.63 -2.85
N VAL A 50 16.28 -16.09 -3.70
CA VAL A 50 17.54 -15.40 -3.99
C VAL A 50 17.27 -14.02 -4.58
N VAL A 51 16.43 -13.91 -5.60
CA VAL A 51 16.14 -12.62 -6.25
C VAL A 51 15.36 -11.69 -5.31
N GLY A 52 14.45 -12.22 -4.48
CA GLY A 52 13.74 -11.39 -3.48
C GLY A 52 14.68 -10.82 -2.41
N LEU A 53 15.71 -11.56 -2.02
CA LEU A 53 16.71 -11.11 -1.04
C LEU A 53 17.79 -10.20 -1.63
N LEU A 54 18.07 -10.27 -2.94
CA LEU A 54 18.99 -9.34 -3.62
C LEU A 54 18.57 -7.88 -3.44
N GLY A 55 17.26 -7.59 -3.35
CA GLY A 55 16.75 -6.24 -3.08
C GLY A 55 17.24 -5.64 -1.75
N THR A 56 17.63 -6.47 -0.78
CA THR A 56 18.21 -6.03 0.50
C THR A 56 19.70 -5.71 0.43
N ALA A 57 20.36 -5.98 -0.71
CA ALA A 57 21.78 -5.79 -0.90
C ALA A 57 22.21 -4.31 -1.06
N ALA A 58 21.28 -3.36 -1.04
CA ALA A 58 21.55 -1.94 -1.17
C ALA A 58 22.58 -1.45 -0.11
N PRO A 59 23.47 -0.50 -0.48
CA PRO A 59 24.39 0.12 0.48
C PRO A 59 23.59 0.76 1.63
N ALA A 60 24.05 0.58 2.86
CA ALA A 60 23.43 1.20 4.02
C ALA A 60 23.34 2.73 3.84
N PRO A 61 22.29 3.39 4.37
CA PRO A 61 22.22 4.85 4.36
C PRO A 61 23.47 5.45 5.03
N ALA A 62 24.00 6.54 4.47
CA ALA A 62 25.17 7.19 5.07
C ALA A 62 24.87 7.63 6.53
N PRO A 63 25.79 7.43 7.49
CA PRO A 63 25.63 7.94 8.85
C PRO A 63 25.46 9.46 8.82
N GLY A 64 24.45 9.97 9.53
CA GLY A 64 24.06 11.40 9.49
C GLY A 64 23.24 11.83 8.26
N GLY A 65 22.89 10.90 7.37
CA GLY A 65 21.90 11.14 6.32
C GLY A 65 20.47 11.21 6.88
N ARG A 66 19.59 12.01 6.27
CA ARG A 66 18.16 12.10 6.64
C ARG A 66 17.55 10.70 6.76
N GLY A 67 17.29 10.25 8.00
CA GLY A 67 16.72 8.93 8.29
C GLY A 67 17.63 7.92 9.00
N ALA A 68 18.93 8.20 9.16
CA ALA A 68 19.92 7.29 9.74
C ALA A 68 19.70 6.97 11.25
N ASP A 69 18.99 7.84 11.98
CA ASP A 69 18.95 7.76 13.45
C ASP A 69 17.73 7.03 14.03
N ALA A 70 16.84 6.47 13.19
CA ALA A 70 15.70 5.69 13.68
C ALA A 70 15.46 4.41 12.88
N ALA A 71 15.66 3.26 13.54
CA ALA A 71 15.46 1.92 13.01
C ALA A 71 13.98 1.56 12.70
N SER A 72 13.01 2.40 13.10
CA SER A 72 11.58 2.16 12.89
C SER A 72 10.77 3.45 12.76
N TYR A 73 9.62 3.38 12.09
CA TYR A 73 8.66 4.49 12.04
C TYR A 73 7.97 4.67 13.40
N PRO A 74 7.69 5.92 13.83
CA PRO A 74 6.74 6.16 14.91
C PRO A 74 5.40 5.48 14.59
N LYS A 75 4.77 4.92 15.62
CA LYS A 75 3.48 4.25 15.49
C LYS A 75 2.38 5.10 16.09
N GLY A 76 1.31 5.29 15.33
CA GLY A 76 0.09 5.92 15.82
C GLY A 76 -0.70 5.00 16.76
N PRO A 77 -1.83 5.48 17.30
CA PRO A 77 -2.64 4.73 18.27
C PRO A 77 -3.21 3.42 17.71
N GLY A 78 -3.42 3.32 16.40
CA GLY A 78 -3.85 2.10 15.71
C GLY A 78 -2.70 1.15 15.31
N GLY A 79 -1.45 1.51 15.61
CA GLY A 79 -0.26 0.74 15.26
C GLY A 79 0.28 0.98 13.85
N GLU A 80 -0.35 1.86 13.07
CA GLU A 80 0.09 2.31 11.75
C GLU A 80 1.37 3.16 11.84
N ALA A 81 2.19 3.15 10.80
CA ALA A 81 3.31 4.09 10.70
C ALA A 81 2.79 5.50 10.47
N VAL A 82 3.32 6.46 11.21
CA VAL A 82 2.91 7.86 11.13
C VAL A 82 4.10 8.80 11.02
N ASN A 83 3.89 9.86 10.24
CA ASN A 83 4.68 11.07 10.35
C ASN A 83 4.07 11.89 11.48
N ASP A 84 4.88 12.18 12.48
CA ASP A 84 4.51 13.06 13.58
C ASP A 84 5.61 14.10 13.73
N SER A 85 5.70 14.98 12.73
CA SER A 85 6.70 16.03 12.70
C SER A 85 6.12 17.37 12.28
N PHE A 86 6.24 18.33 13.20
CA PHE A 86 5.66 19.66 13.10
C PHE A 86 6.24 20.54 14.20
N TYR A 87 6.05 21.86 14.08
CA TYR A 87 6.40 22.77 15.16
C TYR A 87 5.19 23.02 16.06
N PHE A 88 5.33 22.72 17.35
CA PHE A 88 4.25 22.76 18.33
C PHE A 88 4.48 23.86 19.37
N VAL A 89 3.55 24.81 19.46
CA VAL A 89 3.51 25.84 20.49
C VAL A 89 2.43 25.48 21.49
N HIS A 90 2.81 25.06 22.69
CA HIS A 90 1.91 24.33 23.59
C HIS A 90 1.92 24.81 25.03
N LYS A 91 0.84 24.42 25.71
CA LYS A 91 0.59 24.52 27.14
C LYS A 91 -0.07 23.25 27.62
N THR A 92 0.03 23.00 28.92
CA THR A 92 -0.70 21.91 29.56
C THR A 92 -2.18 22.26 29.73
N LEU A 93 -3.05 21.33 29.35
CA LEU A 93 -4.49 21.35 29.62
C LEU A 93 -4.86 20.15 30.50
N THR A 94 -5.44 20.40 31.67
CA THR A 94 -5.89 19.34 32.61
C THR A 94 -7.41 19.29 32.67
N GLY A 95 -7.99 18.15 32.28
CA GLY A 95 -9.44 17.99 32.16
C GLY A 95 -10.00 18.76 30.96
N ASP A 96 -11.19 19.33 31.13
CA ASP A 96 -11.93 20.01 30.08
C ASP A 96 -11.42 21.41 29.82
N GLY A 97 -11.60 21.86 28.58
CA GLY A 97 -11.25 23.22 28.20
C GLY A 97 -11.44 23.51 26.72
N THR A 98 -11.38 24.79 26.39
CA THR A 98 -11.49 25.28 25.01
C THR A 98 -10.28 26.12 24.65
N LEU A 99 -9.83 25.97 23.41
CA LEU A 99 -8.90 26.88 22.73
C LEU A 99 -9.61 27.47 21.52
N THR A 100 -9.71 28.80 21.46
CA THR A 100 -10.23 29.54 20.30
C THR A 100 -9.17 30.53 19.80
N VAL A 101 -8.91 30.58 18.50
CA VAL A 101 -7.92 31.50 17.92
C VAL A 101 -8.28 31.88 16.47
N PRO A 102 -8.09 33.15 16.06
CA PRO A 102 -8.15 33.51 14.64
C PRO A 102 -6.81 33.20 13.96
N LEU A 103 -6.82 32.31 12.98
CA LEU A 103 -5.74 32.16 12.01
C LEU A 103 -5.90 33.24 10.93
N ARG A 104 -4.92 34.15 10.87
CA ARG A 104 -4.91 35.31 9.96
C ARG A 104 -4.24 35.03 8.63
N SER A 105 -3.26 34.14 8.57
CA SER A 105 -2.65 33.75 7.31
C SER A 105 -1.98 32.39 7.43
N LEU A 106 -1.93 31.69 6.30
CA LEU A 106 -1.13 30.50 6.10
C LEU A 106 -0.29 30.69 4.83
N THR A 107 1.00 30.90 5.02
CA THR A 107 1.97 31.01 3.92
C THR A 107 2.94 29.84 3.97
N GLY A 108 3.81 29.73 2.96
CA GLY A 108 4.83 28.70 2.95
C GLY A 108 5.95 29.03 1.97
N VAL A 109 7.04 28.29 2.12
CA VAL A 109 8.24 28.41 1.30
C VAL A 109 8.68 27.00 0.93
N ALA A 110 8.98 26.76 -0.34
CA ALA A 110 9.47 25.49 -0.84
C ALA A 110 10.81 25.67 -1.55
N ASP A 111 11.71 24.71 -1.39
CA ASP A 111 12.93 24.64 -2.18
C ASP A 111 12.58 24.26 -3.63
N THR A 112 13.21 24.93 -4.60
CA THR A 112 13.03 24.64 -6.03
C THR A 112 14.03 23.61 -6.55
N GLY A 113 14.95 23.11 -5.71
CA GLY A 113 15.98 22.14 -6.09
C GLY A 113 17.21 22.76 -6.77
N THR A 114 17.20 24.07 -7.04
CA THR A 114 18.31 24.85 -7.61
C THR A 114 19.02 25.73 -6.57
N GLY A 115 18.81 25.46 -5.27
CA GLY A 115 19.28 26.32 -4.18
C GLY A 115 18.48 27.62 -4.05
N GLN A 116 17.36 27.75 -4.77
CA GLN A 116 16.41 28.84 -4.67
C GLN A 116 15.15 28.39 -3.93
N THR A 117 14.33 29.35 -3.49
CA THR A 117 13.06 29.05 -2.84
C THR A 117 11.91 29.77 -3.53
N ALA A 118 10.76 29.10 -3.60
CA ALA A 118 9.51 29.64 -4.11
C ALA A 118 8.53 29.90 -2.96
N GLN A 119 7.81 31.02 -3.05
CA GLN A 119 6.75 31.37 -2.10
C GLN A 119 5.46 30.64 -2.46
N GLY A 120 4.78 30.10 -1.46
CA GLY A 120 3.52 29.38 -1.61
C GLY A 120 3.41 28.23 -0.62
N ALA A 121 2.28 28.18 0.11
CA ALA A 121 1.97 27.04 0.96
C ALA A 121 1.63 25.82 0.08
N GLN A 122 2.17 24.65 0.45
CA GLN A 122 1.77 23.38 -0.18
C GLN A 122 0.28 23.12 0.07
N SER A 123 -0.38 22.38 -0.84
CA SER A 123 -1.84 22.16 -0.74
C SER A 123 -2.26 21.57 0.61
N TRP A 124 -1.43 20.66 1.14
CA TRP A 124 -1.59 20.02 2.44
C TRP A 124 -0.68 20.59 3.54
N ALA A 125 -0.09 21.78 3.35
CA ALA A 125 0.47 22.55 4.47
C ALA A 125 -0.63 22.83 5.49
N LYS A 126 -0.34 22.74 6.78
CA LYS A 126 -1.31 22.81 7.89
C LYS A 126 -0.90 23.89 8.88
N ALA A 127 -1.85 24.71 9.31
CA ALA A 127 -1.71 25.54 10.51
C ALA A 127 -3.03 25.60 11.26
N GLY A 128 -2.98 25.43 12.58
CA GLY A 128 -4.20 25.35 13.37
C GLY A 128 -3.96 25.13 14.85
N ILE A 129 -4.95 24.52 15.48
CA ILE A 129 -4.95 24.18 16.89
C ILE A 129 -5.08 22.68 17.10
N ILE A 130 -4.38 22.18 18.10
CA ILE A 130 -4.23 20.75 18.38
C ILE A 130 -4.29 20.49 19.88
N VAL A 131 -4.93 19.39 20.26
CA VAL A 131 -4.78 18.73 21.56
C VAL A 131 -4.12 17.40 21.30
N LYS A 132 -2.98 17.16 21.95
CA LYS A 132 -2.15 15.96 21.80
C LYS A 132 -1.84 15.39 23.18
N GLU A 133 -1.92 14.07 23.32
CA GLU A 133 -1.75 13.41 24.62
C GLU A 133 -0.39 13.74 25.27
N SER A 134 0.69 13.71 24.48
CA SER A 134 2.05 14.00 24.95
C SER A 134 2.93 14.59 23.84
N LEU A 135 4.16 14.97 24.18
CA LEU A 135 5.19 15.39 23.23
C LEU A 135 5.94 14.21 22.59
N THR A 136 5.45 12.98 22.75
CA THR A 136 6.02 11.79 22.13
C THR A 136 5.48 11.62 20.71
N GLN A 137 6.35 11.21 19.78
CA GLN A 137 5.92 10.93 18.40
C GLN A 137 4.92 9.77 18.36
N GLY A 138 3.84 9.93 17.60
CA GLY A 138 2.76 8.94 17.47
C GLY A 138 1.70 9.00 18.56
N ALA A 139 1.83 9.91 19.54
CA ALA A 139 0.82 10.08 20.58
C ALA A 139 -0.55 10.53 19.99
N PRO A 140 -1.68 10.00 20.51
CA PRO A 140 -3.03 10.40 20.10
C PRO A 140 -3.22 11.91 20.06
N TYR A 141 -3.98 12.39 19.09
CA TYR A 141 -4.29 13.81 18.97
C TYR A 141 -5.61 14.05 18.26
N ALA A 142 -6.20 15.23 18.48
CA ALA A 142 -7.20 15.81 17.61
C ALA A 142 -6.84 17.27 17.31
N ALA A 143 -7.05 17.68 16.07
CA ALA A 143 -6.72 19.02 15.61
C ALA A 143 -7.76 19.54 14.62
N VAL A 144 -8.04 20.84 14.70
CA VAL A 144 -8.75 21.58 13.67
C VAL A 144 -7.80 22.62 13.09
N MET A 145 -7.66 22.61 11.76
CA MET A 145 -6.63 23.38 11.08
C MET A 145 -7.12 23.88 9.73
N ALA A 146 -6.53 24.99 9.26
CA ALA A 146 -6.61 25.32 7.85
C ALA A 146 -5.48 24.64 7.08
N THR A 147 -5.73 24.37 5.81
CA THR A 147 -4.75 23.82 4.89
C THR A 147 -4.43 24.81 3.75
N GLY A 148 -3.27 24.66 3.10
CA GLY A 148 -2.87 25.56 2.01
C GLY A 148 -3.80 25.54 0.80
N GLY A 149 -4.51 24.42 0.56
CA GLY A 149 -5.39 24.24 -0.60
C GLY A 149 -6.68 23.44 -0.37
N HIS A 150 -6.90 22.84 0.80
CA HIS A 150 -8.04 21.95 1.08
C HIS A 150 -9.01 22.49 2.16
N GLY A 151 -9.00 23.80 2.39
CA GLY A 151 -9.89 24.47 3.35
C GLY A 151 -9.57 24.12 4.81
N VAL A 152 -10.58 24.25 5.67
CA VAL A 152 -10.51 23.81 7.08
C VAL A 152 -10.73 22.31 7.16
N ARG A 153 -9.94 21.63 7.99
CA ARG A 153 -10.02 20.19 8.26
C ARG A 153 -10.09 19.93 9.76
N MET A 154 -10.70 18.83 10.14
CA MET A 154 -10.56 18.21 11.46
C MET A 154 -9.85 16.87 11.26
N GLN A 155 -8.67 16.69 11.84
CA GLN A 155 -7.91 15.45 11.76
C GLN A 155 -7.60 14.92 13.16
N TYR A 156 -7.65 13.61 13.32
CA TYR A 156 -7.32 12.95 14.58
C TYR A 156 -6.72 11.56 14.36
N ASP A 157 -5.85 11.16 15.28
CA ASP A 157 -5.12 9.89 15.25
C ASP A 157 -4.55 9.56 13.86
N TYR A 158 -4.03 10.61 13.19
CA TYR A 158 -3.34 10.62 11.90
C TYR A 158 -4.21 10.24 10.68
N THR A 159 -4.98 9.17 10.80
CA THR A 159 -5.68 8.47 9.72
C THR A 159 -7.07 9.06 9.43
N HIS A 160 -7.69 9.75 10.39
CA HIS A 160 -9.03 10.31 10.25
C HIS A 160 -8.98 11.77 9.82
N ASP A 161 -9.83 12.15 8.87
CA ASP A 161 -9.86 13.46 8.26
C ASP A 161 -11.29 13.84 7.86
N THR A 162 -11.81 14.95 8.37
CA THR A 162 -13.15 15.47 8.08
C THR A 162 -13.07 16.85 7.44
N ALA A 163 -13.84 17.06 6.37
CA ALA A 163 -13.85 18.30 5.62
C ALA A 163 -14.70 19.36 6.30
N GLY A 164 -14.13 20.55 6.50
CA GLY A 164 -14.85 21.74 6.92
C GLY A 164 -15.05 22.74 5.77
N PRO A 165 -15.38 24.00 6.12
CA PRO A 165 -15.53 25.07 5.14
C PRO A 165 -14.29 25.28 4.27
N SER A 166 -14.52 25.60 2.99
CA SER A 166 -13.47 25.86 2.02
C SER A 166 -12.96 27.30 2.06
N GLY A 167 -11.97 27.59 1.22
CA GLY A 167 -11.38 28.91 1.05
C GLY A 167 -10.00 29.04 1.70
N LYS A 168 -9.18 29.90 1.10
CA LYS A 168 -7.82 30.18 1.57
C LYS A 168 -7.86 31.11 2.78
N VAL A 169 -6.88 30.95 3.67
CA VAL A 169 -6.70 31.83 4.82
C VAL A 169 -5.70 32.91 4.46
N THR A 170 -6.19 34.15 4.36
CA THR A 170 -5.41 35.35 4.08
C THR A 170 -5.72 36.42 5.13
N GLN A 171 -4.90 37.46 5.20
CA GLN A 171 -5.14 38.55 6.16
C GLN A 171 -6.52 39.21 5.99
N GLU A 172 -7.03 39.27 4.76
CA GLU A 172 -8.36 39.79 4.41
C GLU A 172 -9.50 38.79 4.69
N SER A 173 -9.17 37.51 4.83
CA SER A 173 -10.12 36.42 5.04
C SER A 173 -9.61 35.46 6.11
N PRO A 174 -9.53 35.91 7.37
CA PRO A 174 -9.09 35.05 8.47
C PRO A 174 -10.06 33.88 8.68
N ARG A 175 -9.60 32.87 9.43
CA ARG A 175 -10.44 31.76 9.90
C ARG A 175 -10.30 31.63 11.39
N TRP A 176 -11.41 31.76 12.10
CA TRP A 176 -11.49 31.42 13.52
C TRP A 176 -11.59 29.92 13.67
N LEU A 177 -10.76 29.36 14.53
CA LEU A 177 -10.71 27.94 14.86
C LEU A 177 -11.00 27.77 16.35
N ARG A 178 -11.81 26.77 16.68
CA ARG A 178 -12.14 26.40 18.06
C ARG A 178 -12.03 24.90 18.24
N LEU A 179 -11.37 24.48 19.30
CA LEU A 179 -11.27 23.08 19.71
C LEU A 179 -11.72 23.00 21.17
N VAL A 180 -12.81 22.26 21.40
CA VAL A 180 -13.41 22.04 22.71
C VAL A 180 -13.12 20.62 23.13
N ARG A 181 -12.52 20.42 24.31
CA ARG A 181 -12.38 19.12 24.96
C ARG A 181 -13.42 18.99 26.06
N PHE A 182 -14.20 17.92 26.01
CA PHE A 182 -15.11 17.48 27.07
C PHE A 182 -14.90 15.98 27.31
N GLY A 183 -14.21 15.63 28.38
CA GLY A 183 -13.77 14.26 28.68
C GLY A 183 -12.82 13.72 27.60
N ASP A 184 -13.27 12.67 26.93
CA ASP A 184 -12.60 12.00 25.82
C ASP A 184 -13.08 12.46 24.43
N ILE A 185 -14.02 13.42 24.37
CA ILE A 185 -14.56 13.97 23.12
C ILE A 185 -13.94 15.33 22.85
N LEU A 186 -13.46 15.51 21.61
CA LEU A 186 -12.90 16.76 21.11
C LEU A 186 -13.67 17.23 19.89
N THR A 187 -14.30 18.39 20.00
CA THR A 187 -15.11 18.97 18.92
C THR A 187 -14.38 20.17 18.31
N GLY A 188 -14.13 20.08 17.01
CA GLY A 188 -13.55 21.14 16.20
C GLY A 188 -14.63 21.96 15.52
N SER A 189 -14.49 23.29 15.53
CA SER A 189 -15.39 24.21 14.85
C SER A 189 -14.61 25.33 14.20
N SER A 190 -15.21 25.93 13.16
CA SER A 190 -14.64 27.08 12.46
C SER A 190 -15.64 28.20 12.29
N SER A 191 -15.14 29.42 12.11
CA SER A 191 -15.95 30.60 11.83
C SER A 191 -15.19 31.58 10.94
N THR A 192 -15.90 32.35 10.11
CA THR A 192 -15.33 33.45 9.32
C THR A 192 -15.33 34.77 10.07
N ASP A 193 -16.21 34.94 11.06
CA ASP A 193 -16.43 36.20 11.79
C ASP A 193 -16.14 36.11 13.30
N GLY A 194 -15.94 34.89 13.83
CA GLY A 194 -15.69 34.62 15.25
C GLY A 194 -16.96 34.53 16.11
N SER A 195 -18.13 34.79 15.52
CA SER A 195 -19.44 34.82 16.18
C SER A 195 -20.36 33.68 15.74
N HIS A 196 -20.41 33.36 14.44
CA HIS A 196 -21.18 32.25 13.89
C HIS A 196 -20.28 31.05 13.66
N TRP A 197 -20.53 29.96 14.38
CA TRP A 197 -19.68 28.78 14.39
C TRP A 197 -20.33 27.62 13.64
N SER A 198 -19.56 27.00 12.75
CA SER A 198 -19.89 25.73 12.12
C SER A 198 -19.04 24.62 12.71
N GLU A 199 -19.66 23.54 13.19
CA GLU A 199 -18.92 22.33 13.56
C GLU A 199 -18.24 21.74 12.31
N VAL A 200 -16.96 21.40 12.43
CA VAL A 200 -16.19 20.70 11.39
C VAL A 200 -16.24 19.19 11.64
N GLY A 201 -16.19 18.78 12.90
CA GLY A 201 -16.36 17.39 13.32
C GLY A 201 -15.92 17.18 14.77
N HIS A 202 -16.08 15.96 15.25
CA HIS A 202 -15.62 15.55 16.57
C HIS A 202 -14.78 14.27 16.51
N ALA A 203 -13.88 14.13 17.47
CA ALA A 203 -13.03 12.97 17.68
C ALA A 203 -13.31 12.40 19.08
N LYS A 204 -13.49 11.09 19.18
CA LYS A 204 -13.52 10.39 20.48
C LYS A 204 -12.20 9.68 20.67
N LEU A 205 -11.45 10.05 21.71
CA LEU A 205 -10.13 9.51 22.04
C LEU A 205 -10.20 8.79 23.41
N PRO A 206 -10.65 7.52 23.47
CA PRO A 206 -11.05 6.86 24.73
C PRO A 206 -9.94 6.69 25.76
N ARG A 207 -8.68 6.79 25.35
CA ARG A 207 -7.50 6.65 26.20
C ARG A 207 -6.76 7.95 26.45
N LEU A 208 -7.36 9.10 26.11
CA LEU A 208 -6.70 10.39 26.27
C LEU A 208 -6.46 10.70 27.75
N ALA A 209 -5.18 10.87 28.12
CA ALA A 209 -4.79 11.23 29.48
C ALA A 209 -5.54 12.47 30.02
N ARG A 210 -5.76 12.55 31.34
CA ARG A 210 -6.41 13.71 31.97
C ARG A 210 -5.64 15.01 31.69
N THR A 211 -4.31 14.93 31.73
CA THR A 211 -3.41 16.05 31.46
C THR A 211 -2.76 15.83 30.09
N VAL A 212 -2.92 16.80 29.19
CA VAL A 212 -2.47 16.75 27.79
C VAL A 212 -1.72 18.02 27.41
N GLN A 213 -1.09 18.03 26.25
CA GLN A 213 -0.51 19.22 25.64
C GLN A 213 -1.45 19.78 24.58
N ALA A 214 -1.72 21.07 24.62
CA ALA A 214 -2.64 21.72 23.69
C ALA A 214 -2.12 23.08 23.25
N GLY A 215 -2.42 23.48 22.01
CA GLY A 215 -1.90 24.73 21.49
C GLY A 215 -1.97 24.91 20.00
N LEU A 216 -1.06 25.73 19.47
CA LEU A 216 -0.95 26.10 18.07
C LEU A 216 0.10 25.25 17.38
N PHE A 217 -0.08 24.95 16.10
CA PHE A 217 0.93 24.26 15.32
C PHE A 217 0.99 24.71 13.87
N ALA A 218 2.13 24.48 13.25
CA ALA A 218 2.32 24.61 11.81
C ALA A 218 3.18 23.46 11.27
N THR A 219 2.88 22.99 10.06
CA THR A 219 3.67 22.00 9.36
C THR A 219 3.43 22.04 7.86
N SER A 220 4.38 21.52 7.08
CA SER A 220 4.24 21.43 5.63
C SER A 220 4.83 20.13 5.12
N PRO A 221 4.04 19.32 4.40
CA PRO A 221 4.62 18.21 3.67
C PRO A 221 5.58 18.75 2.61
N GLN A 222 6.42 17.88 2.06
CA GLN A 222 7.31 18.22 0.95
C GLN A 222 6.56 18.84 -0.23
N ALA A 223 7.24 19.73 -0.95
CA ALA A 223 6.73 20.27 -2.19
C ALA A 223 6.86 19.23 -3.31
N LYS A 224 5.73 18.86 -3.92
CA LYS A 224 5.71 18.01 -5.10
C LYS A 224 6.15 18.83 -6.31
N GLN A 225 7.16 18.35 -7.03
CA GLN A 225 7.65 18.95 -8.27
C GLN A 225 7.49 17.95 -9.42
N ASP A 226 6.64 18.28 -10.38
CA ASP A 226 6.47 17.46 -11.58
C ASP A 226 7.45 17.96 -12.66
N THR A 227 8.39 17.11 -13.07
CA THR A 227 9.39 17.41 -14.12
C THR A 227 9.24 16.46 -15.31
N ALA A 228 9.91 16.75 -16.42
CA ALA A 228 9.95 15.84 -17.58
C ALA A 228 10.60 14.48 -17.25
N ALA A 229 11.43 14.42 -16.21
CA ALA A 229 12.07 13.19 -15.73
C ALA A 229 11.24 12.42 -14.68
N GLY A 230 10.05 12.94 -14.30
CA GLY A 230 9.17 12.35 -13.30
C GLY A 230 8.86 13.31 -12.14
N THR A 231 8.18 12.78 -11.11
CA THR A 231 7.84 13.53 -9.90
C THR A 231 8.94 13.46 -8.85
N GLY A 232 9.43 14.62 -8.42
CA GLY A 232 10.32 14.80 -7.28
C GLY A 232 9.64 15.45 -6.08
N PHE A 233 10.33 15.43 -4.94
CA PHE A 233 9.89 16.09 -3.72
C PHE A 233 11.02 16.91 -3.12
N SER A 234 10.69 18.14 -2.74
CA SER A 234 11.64 19.11 -2.17
C SER A 234 11.22 19.55 -0.78
N PRO A 235 12.17 19.95 0.08
CA PRO A 235 11.88 20.57 1.37
C PRO A 235 10.86 21.72 1.25
N ALA A 236 9.94 21.80 2.20
CA ALA A 236 8.95 22.87 2.26
C ALA A 236 8.55 23.14 3.71
N VAL A 237 8.20 24.40 3.97
CA VAL A 237 7.79 24.90 5.29
C VAL A 237 6.51 25.69 5.18
N ALA A 238 5.75 25.72 6.27
CA ALA A 238 4.55 26.53 6.40
C ALA A 238 4.67 27.47 7.59
N THR A 239 4.11 28.67 7.43
CA THR A 239 4.04 29.70 8.46
C THR A 239 2.60 30.11 8.67
N GLY A 240 2.09 29.83 9.87
CA GLY A 240 0.77 30.29 10.33
C GLY A 240 0.90 31.55 11.17
N THR A 241 0.14 32.60 10.85
CA THR A 241 0.01 33.79 11.71
C THR A 241 -1.34 33.76 12.41
N PHE A 242 -1.32 33.79 13.74
CA PHE A 242 -2.46 33.68 14.64
C PHE A 242 -2.65 34.99 15.41
N GLY A 243 -3.90 35.37 15.66
CA GLY A 243 -4.20 36.37 16.68
C GLY A 243 -4.10 35.80 18.10
N ARG A 244 -4.60 36.55 19.08
CA ARG A 244 -4.52 36.16 20.49
C ARG A 244 -5.37 34.93 20.79
N PRO A 245 -4.80 33.84 21.31
CA PRO A 245 -5.56 32.68 21.77
C PRO A 245 -6.45 33.02 22.97
N VAL A 246 -7.68 32.53 22.94
CA VAL A 246 -8.64 32.59 24.05
C VAL A 246 -8.77 31.18 24.65
N LEU A 247 -8.46 31.07 25.94
CA LEU A 247 -8.41 29.81 26.67
C LEU A 247 -9.48 29.79 27.76
N THR A 248 -10.19 28.68 27.91
CA THR A 248 -11.11 28.43 29.03
C THR A 248 -10.95 27.00 29.55
N GLY A 249 -11.21 26.77 30.84
CA GLY A 249 -11.03 25.46 31.48
C GLY A 249 -9.66 25.29 32.16
N GLY A 250 -9.20 24.05 32.29
CA GLY A 250 -8.05 23.68 33.13
C GLY A 250 -6.66 23.95 32.54
N TRP A 251 -6.45 25.11 31.90
CA TRP A 251 -5.17 25.49 31.30
C TRP A 251 -4.14 25.92 32.35
N SER A 252 -2.87 25.57 32.12
CA SER A 252 -1.77 26.05 32.96
C SER A 252 -1.50 27.55 32.80
N GLN A 253 -1.12 28.18 33.91
CA GLN A 253 -0.68 29.58 33.96
C GLN A 253 0.77 29.78 33.45
N SER A 254 1.46 28.72 33.07
CA SER A 254 2.82 28.77 32.53
C SER A 254 2.90 29.57 31.23
N ALA A 255 4.10 30.03 30.85
CA ALA A 255 4.33 30.57 29.51
C ALA A 255 4.10 29.49 28.42
N TRP A 256 3.87 29.92 27.19
CA TRP A 256 3.85 29.02 26.03
C TRP A 256 5.24 28.46 25.78
N SER A 257 5.31 27.17 25.46
CA SER A 257 6.56 26.48 25.12
C SER A 257 6.56 26.07 23.65
N GLY A 258 7.71 26.20 22.97
CA GLY A 258 7.89 25.73 21.60
C GLY A 258 8.65 24.41 21.57
N THR A 259 8.20 23.45 20.77
CA THR A 259 8.85 22.15 20.59
C THR A 259 8.78 21.72 19.14
N GLN A 260 9.92 21.36 18.57
CA GLN A 260 9.95 20.64 17.29
C GLN A 260 9.64 19.17 17.56
N MET A 261 8.50 18.71 17.05
CA MET A 261 8.12 17.31 17.10
C MET A 261 8.87 16.56 15.98
N GLY A 262 9.55 15.46 16.32
CA GLY A 262 10.40 14.71 15.38
C GLY A 262 11.70 15.46 15.04
N GLY A 263 12.85 14.86 15.38
CA GLY A 263 14.17 15.50 15.37
C GLY A 263 14.59 16.17 14.06
N ASP A 264 14.16 15.65 12.90
CA ASP A 264 14.54 16.16 11.57
C ASP A 264 13.35 16.23 10.60
N ALA A 265 12.25 16.87 10.99
CA ALA A 265 11.08 17.10 10.14
C ALA A 265 10.41 15.84 9.52
N GLY A 266 10.90 14.64 9.85
CA GLY A 266 10.34 13.36 9.40
C GLY A 266 10.70 12.99 7.95
N THR A 267 10.11 11.90 7.46
CA THR A 267 10.31 11.42 6.07
C THR A 267 9.49 12.19 5.04
N SER A 268 8.58 13.05 5.49
CA SER A 268 7.55 13.66 4.64
C SER A 268 7.55 15.19 4.64
N GLY A 269 8.65 15.81 5.04
CA GLY A 269 8.88 17.25 4.96
C GLY A 269 10.23 17.57 5.58
N SER A 270 10.88 18.65 5.15
CA SER A 270 12.03 19.17 5.88
C SER A 270 12.13 20.68 5.79
N TYR A 271 12.82 21.27 6.76
CA TYR A 271 13.24 22.66 6.65
C TYR A 271 14.11 22.84 5.40
N THR A 272 13.99 24.00 4.77
CA THR A 272 14.91 24.43 3.71
C THR A 272 16.23 24.86 4.36
N ASN A 273 17.28 25.04 3.56
CA ASN A 273 18.57 25.55 4.06
C ASN A 273 18.48 26.97 4.63
N THR A 274 17.37 27.68 4.38
CA THR A 274 17.13 29.07 4.77
C THR A 274 16.09 29.22 5.88
N THR A 275 15.48 28.12 6.34
CA THR A 275 14.37 28.16 7.30
C THR A 275 14.63 27.23 8.48
N LYS A 276 14.00 27.53 9.61
CA LYS A 276 14.06 26.72 10.83
C LYS A 276 12.73 26.76 11.57
N GLY A 277 12.48 25.75 12.38
CA GLY A 277 11.30 25.68 13.24
C GLY A 277 11.35 26.76 14.30
N GLY A 278 10.23 27.41 14.56
CA GLY A 278 10.18 28.48 15.53
C GLY A 278 8.81 29.07 15.71
N PHE A 279 8.68 29.84 16.78
CA PHE A 279 7.55 30.74 16.96
C PHE A 279 8.01 32.10 17.48
N THR A 280 7.23 33.13 17.17
CA THR A 280 7.36 34.46 17.77
C THR A 280 6.00 34.91 18.28
N GLN A 281 6.01 35.61 19.42
CA GLN A 281 4.80 36.23 19.96
C GLN A 281 4.76 37.69 19.52
N THR A 282 3.60 38.16 19.06
CA THR A 282 3.39 39.56 18.66
C THR A 282 2.92 40.39 19.84
N ASP A 283 3.13 41.71 19.80
CA ASP A 283 2.76 42.63 20.89
C ASP A 283 1.26 42.59 21.25
N GLY A 284 0.40 42.23 20.28
CA GLY A 284 -1.04 41.99 20.49
C GLY A 284 -1.40 40.64 21.14
N GLY A 285 -0.40 39.87 21.57
CA GLY A 285 -0.57 38.53 22.15
C GLY A 285 -0.87 37.43 21.12
N GLY A 286 -0.69 37.70 19.82
CA GLY A 286 -0.79 36.71 18.75
C GLY A 286 0.53 35.94 18.54
N PHE A 287 0.52 35.00 17.60
CA PHE A 287 1.65 34.09 17.37
C PHE A 287 1.96 33.95 15.88
N THR A 288 3.23 33.91 15.52
CA THR A 288 3.66 33.42 14.21
C THR A 288 4.38 32.09 14.44
N VAL A 289 3.94 31.03 13.78
CA VAL A 289 4.48 29.67 13.97
C VAL A 289 4.96 29.14 12.63
N THR A 290 6.22 28.74 12.56
CA THR A 290 6.85 28.17 11.37
C THR A 290 7.23 26.72 11.62
N GLY A 291 6.76 25.82 10.77
CA GLY A 291 7.01 24.39 10.90
C GLY A 291 7.19 23.66 9.57
N ALA A 292 7.83 22.51 9.65
CA ALA A 292 8.07 21.58 8.55
C ALA A 292 7.79 20.14 8.99
N GLY A 293 7.55 19.27 8.02
CA GLY A 293 7.22 17.87 8.26
C GLY A 293 5.76 17.56 7.96
N ASP A 294 5.25 16.47 8.50
CA ASP A 294 3.82 16.20 8.40
C ASP A 294 3.29 15.55 9.68
N ILE A 295 1.99 15.76 9.92
CA ILE A 295 1.20 15.06 10.92
C ILE A 295 0.13 14.26 10.17
N ALA A 296 0.49 13.03 9.77
CA ALA A 296 -0.32 12.17 8.90
C ALA A 296 0.22 10.72 8.89
N PRO A 297 -0.53 9.72 8.40
CA PRO A 297 0.01 8.39 8.18
C PRO A 297 1.14 8.40 7.17
N VAL A 298 2.09 7.49 7.36
CA VAL A 298 3.13 7.20 6.38
C VAL A 298 2.49 6.42 5.24
N VAL A 299 2.81 6.81 4.00
CA VAL A 299 2.34 6.16 2.77
C VAL A 299 3.53 5.86 1.89
N GLY A 300 3.43 4.80 1.10
CA GLY A 300 4.42 4.39 0.10
C GLY A 300 4.78 5.48 -0.92
N GLY A 301 5.86 5.25 -1.67
CA GLY A 301 6.39 6.18 -2.67
C GLY A 301 7.54 7.05 -2.14
N PRO A 302 7.93 8.11 -2.87
CA PRO A 302 9.10 8.93 -2.51
C PRO A 302 9.00 9.59 -1.13
N VAL A 303 7.78 9.80 -0.65
CA VAL A 303 7.44 10.40 0.65
C VAL A 303 7.73 9.47 1.84
N MET A 304 8.01 8.19 1.59
CA MET A 304 8.56 7.24 2.58
C MET A 304 10.00 7.56 2.98
N GLY A 305 10.72 8.36 2.19
CA GLY A 305 12.16 8.46 2.25
C GLY A 305 12.85 7.12 1.94
N VAL A 306 13.95 6.86 2.63
CA VAL A 306 14.75 5.63 2.48
C VAL A 306 14.08 4.48 3.26
N GLY A 307 13.01 3.91 2.71
CA GLY A 307 12.22 2.86 3.34
C GLY A 307 11.91 1.69 2.41
N PHE A 308 11.82 0.49 2.98
CA PHE A 308 11.34 -0.72 2.31
C PHE A 308 9.89 -1.00 2.66
N SER A 309 9.15 -1.55 1.71
CA SER A 309 7.84 -2.18 1.88
C SER A 309 7.97 -3.70 1.75
N VAL A 310 6.95 -4.45 2.17
CA VAL A 310 6.95 -5.92 2.08
C VAL A 310 7.07 -6.37 0.62
N GLU A 311 6.46 -5.63 -0.30
CA GLU A 311 6.47 -5.89 -1.74
C GLU A 311 7.88 -5.86 -2.32
N ASN A 312 8.79 -5.05 -1.77
CA ASN A 312 10.18 -5.00 -2.23
C ASN A 312 10.91 -6.34 -2.03
N PHE A 313 10.53 -7.12 -1.01
CA PHE A 313 11.12 -8.44 -0.78
C PHE A 313 10.50 -9.52 -1.69
N LEU A 314 9.36 -9.22 -2.34
CA LEU A 314 8.64 -10.18 -3.19
C LEU A 314 8.99 -10.08 -4.68
N VAL A 315 9.95 -9.23 -5.05
CA VAL A 315 10.42 -9.08 -6.45
C VAL A 315 10.89 -10.41 -7.04
N GLY A 316 11.39 -11.34 -6.23
CA GLY A 316 11.74 -12.68 -6.72
C GLY A 316 10.57 -13.48 -7.30
N THR A 317 9.33 -13.14 -6.93
CA THR A 317 8.11 -13.80 -7.45
C THR A 317 8.05 -13.73 -8.98
N PHE A 318 8.56 -12.66 -9.61
CA PHE A 318 8.64 -12.53 -11.07
C PHE A 318 9.50 -13.61 -11.70
N ALA A 319 10.70 -13.81 -11.16
CA ALA A 319 11.64 -14.78 -11.67
C ALA A 319 11.14 -16.22 -11.44
N GLY A 320 10.53 -16.48 -10.28
CA GLY A 320 9.87 -17.75 -9.99
C GLY A 320 8.69 -18.05 -10.92
N LEU A 321 7.84 -17.06 -11.19
CA LEU A 321 6.65 -17.18 -12.04
C LEU A 321 7.00 -17.62 -13.45
N ILE A 322 8.11 -17.16 -14.02
CA ILE A 322 8.57 -17.59 -15.35
C ILE A 322 8.77 -19.11 -15.39
N VAL A 323 9.42 -19.66 -14.35
CA VAL A 323 9.67 -21.10 -14.23
C VAL A 323 8.37 -21.86 -13.98
N VAL A 324 7.49 -21.35 -13.11
CA VAL A 324 6.16 -21.93 -12.85
C VAL A 324 5.31 -22.00 -14.12
N ILE A 325 5.29 -20.92 -14.92
CA ILE A 325 4.58 -20.86 -16.21
C ILE A 325 5.16 -21.90 -17.18
N ALA A 326 6.49 -22.03 -17.25
CA ALA A 326 7.14 -23.03 -18.09
C ALA A 326 6.76 -24.45 -17.67
N VAL A 327 6.83 -24.78 -16.37
CA VAL A 327 6.46 -26.10 -15.83
C VAL A 327 4.97 -26.39 -16.06
N GLY A 328 4.08 -25.46 -15.75
CA GLY A 328 2.63 -25.62 -15.96
C GLY A 328 2.28 -25.88 -17.43
N THR A 329 2.96 -25.20 -18.36
CA THR A 329 2.79 -25.42 -19.80
C THR A 329 3.34 -26.77 -20.25
N VAL A 330 4.54 -27.15 -19.81
CA VAL A 330 5.21 -28.41 -20.19
C VAL A 330 4.49 -29.62 -19.59
N PHE A 331 3.85 -29.48 -18.43
CA PHE A 331 3.10 -30.54 -17.77
C PHE A 331 1.98 -31.11 -18.65
N ILE A 332 1.34 -30.26 -19.46
CA ILE A 332 0.35 -30.68 -20.45
C ILE A 332 0.94 -30.92 -21.86
N THR A 333 1.80 -30.02 -22.35
CA THR A 333 2.32 -30.12 -23.74
C THR A 333 3.31 -31.26 -23.94
N GLY A 334 4.00 -31.70 -22.88
CA GLY A 334 4.90 -32.86 -22.94
C GLY A 334 4.18 -34.17 -23.25
N GLU A 335 2.89 -34.29 -22.91
CA GLU A 335 2.09 -35.47 -23.25
C GLU A 335 1.63 -35.47 -24.70
N TYR A 336 1.34 -34.29 -25.26
CA TYR A 336 1.03 -34.14 -26.67
C TYR A 336 2.22 -34.56 -27.53
N ARG A 337 3.43 -34.14 -27.15
CA ARG A 337 4.66 -34.47 -27.88
C ARG A 337 5.00 -35.95 -27.86
N ARG A 338 4.67 -36.67 -26.77
CA ARG A 338 4.94 -38.10 -26.60
C ARG A 338 3.78 -39.01 -26.99
N GLY A 339 2.67 -38.48 -27.51
CA GLY A 339 1.48 -39.25 -27.88
C GLY A 339 0.71 -39.88 -26.70
N LEU A 340 1.09 -39.60 -25.46
CA LEU A 340 0.54 -40.24 -24.25
C LEU A 340 -0.88 -39.75 -23.90
N LEU A 341 -1.32 -38.64 -24.48
CA LEU A 341 -2.69 -38.14 -24.26
C LEU A 341 -3.74 -39.12 -24.79
N ARG A 342 -3.46 -39.85 -25.88
CA ARG A 342 -4.39 -40.86 -26.43
C ARG A 342 -4.59 -42.02 -25.47
N THR A 343 -3.52 -42.53 -24.85
CA THR A 343 -3.61 -43.64 -23.88
C THR A 343 -4.29 -43.22 -22.58
N THR A 344 -3.99 -41.99 -22.11
CA THR A 344 -4.63 -41.44 -20.91
C THR A 344 -6.13 -41.18 -21.11
N MET A 345 -6.51 -40.71 -22.31
CA MET A 345 -7.93 -40.51 -22.68
C MET A 345 -8.66 -41.82 -22.98
N ALA A 346 -7.97 -42.85 -23.49
CA ALA A 346 -8.56 -44.18 -23.68
C ALA A 346 -8.91 -44.86 -22.33
N ALA A 347 -8.13 -44.60 -21.28
CA ALA A 347 -8.36 -45.12 -19.94
C ALA A 347 -9.42 -44.35 -19.12
N THR A 348 -9.69 -43.07 -19.47
CA THR A 348 -10.64 -42.23 -18.72
C THR A 348 -11.57 -41.47 -19.68
N PRO A 349 -12.85 -41.89 -19.83
CA PRO A 349 -13.73 -41.36 -20.87
C PRO A 349 -14.14 -39.88 -20.68
N LEU A 350 -13.95 -39.31 -19.49
CA LEU A 350 -14.32 -37.92 -19.18
C LEU A 350 -13.10 -36.98 -19.29
N ARG A 351 -12.85 -36.52 -20.52
CA ARG A 351 -11.70 -35.68 -20.93
C ARG A 351 -11.46 -34.42 -20.07
N GLY A 352 -12.52 -33.86 -19.48
CA GLY A 352 -12.42 -32.71 -18.57
C GLY A 352 -11.87 -33.03 -17.17
N ARG A 353 -12.04 -34.26 -16.68
CA ARG A 353 -11.57 -34.69 -15.34
C ARG A 353 -10.05 -34.75 -15.27
N VAL A 354 -9.40 -35.27 -16.32
CA VAL A 354 -7.94 -35.34 -16.40
C VAL A 354 -7.33 -33.93 -16.43
N LEU A 355 -7.89 -33.02 -17.22
CA LEU A 355 -7.41 -31.63 -17.25
C LEU A 355 -7.60 -30.93 -15.90
N GLY A 356 -8.75 -31.16 -15.23
CA GLY A 356 -9.00 -30.65 -13.88
C GLY A 356 -8.02 -31.19 -12.84
N ALA A 357 -7.74 -32.50 -12.86
CA ALA A 357 -6.74 -33.11 -11.99
C ALA A 357 -5.35 -32.50 -12.21
N LYS A 358 -4.96 -32.30 -13.47
CA LYS A 358 -3.69 -31.65 -13.80
C LYS A 358 -3.60 -30.20 -13.33
N ALA A 359 -4.68 -29.42 -13.51
CA ALA A 359 -4.75 -28.05 -13.03
C ALA A 359 -4.64 -27.97 -11.51
N LEU A 360 -5.30 -28.86 -10.77
CA LEU A 360 -5.18 -28.93 -9.31
C LEU A 360 -3.78 -29.32 -8.85
N VAL A 361 -3.11 -30.27 -9.51
CA VAL A 361 -1.74 -30.67 -9.16
C VAL A 361 -0.77 -29.53 -9.46
N ALA A 362 -0.77 -29.01 -10.68
CA ALA A 362 0.14 -27.93 -11.07
C ALA A 362 -0.09 -26.66 -10.23
N GLY A 363 -1.37 -26.27 -10.04
CA GLY A 363 -1.77 -25.15 -9.20
C GLY A 363 -1.39 -25.35 -7.74
N GLY A 364 -1.56 -26.56 -7.19
CA GLY A 364 -1.22 -26.88 -5.80
C GLY A 364 0.29 -26.83 -5.53
N PHE A 365 1.12 -27.35 -6.44
CA PHE A 365 2.58 -27.22 -6.32
C PHE A 365 3.03 -25.76 -6.46
N ALA A 366 2.47 -25.01 -7.41
CA ALA A 366 2.77 -23.59 -7.58
C ALA A 366 2.32 -22.75 -6.36
N PHE A 367 1.17 -23.07 -5.78
CA PHE A 367 0.69 -22.48 -4.53
C PHE A 367 1.69 -22.69 -3.40
N ALA A 368 2.09 -23.95 -3.16
CA ALA A 368 3.02 -24.29 -2.10
C ALA A 368 4.35 -23.56 -2.26
N ILE A 369 4.87 -23.44 -3.48
CA ILE A 369 6.13 -22.74 -3.74
C ILE A 369 6.01 -21.24 -3.51
N GLY A 370 4.97 -20.60 -4.05
CA GLY A 370 4.75 -19.16 -3.83
C GLY A 370 4.56 -18.84 -2.34
N LEU A 371 3.81 -19.69 -1.62
CA LEU A 371 3.58 -19.55 -0.19
C LEU A 371 4.88 -19.71 0.62
N VAL A 372 5.63 -20.79 0.39
CA VAL A 372 6.90 -21.05 1.09
C VAL A 372 7.93 -19.98 0.77
N ALA A 373 8.04 -19.57 -0.48
CA ALA A 373 8.96 -18.50 -0.88
C ALA A 373 8.63 -17.19 -0.15
N ALA A 374 7.37 -16.75 -0.17
CA ALA A 374 6.95 -15.52 0.51
C ALA A 374 7.15 -15.62 2.04
N ALA A 375 6.79 -16.75 2.64
CA ALA A 375 6.95 -16.99 4.08
C ALA A 375 8.42 -16.98 4.54
N ILE A 376 9.36 -17.30 3.65
CA ILE A 376 10.80 -17.25 3.94
C ILE A 376 11.36 -15.85 3.66
N THR A 377 11.06 -15.28 2.49
CA THR A 377 11.72 -14.06 2.02
C THR A 377 11.27 -12.81 2.78
N ILE A 378 10.01 -12.71 3.21
CA ILE A 378 9.51 -11.55 3.96
C ILE A 378 10.27 -11.37 5.30
N PRO A 379 10.30 -12.35 6.23
CA PRO A 379 10.97 -12.15 7.51
C PRO A 379 12.49 -12.00 7.40
N ILE A 380 13.13 -12.74 6.47
CA ILE A 380 14.57 -12.59 6.23
C ILE A 380 14.88 -11.22 5.61
N GLY A 381 14.06 -10.78 4.66
CA GLY A 381 14.21 -9.48 4.00
C GLY A 381 14.05 -8.32 4.99
N GLU A 382 13.01 -8.37 5.83
CA GLU A 382 12.76 -7.38 6.88
C GLU A 382 13.88 -7.35 7.91
N SER A 383 14.32 -8.51 8.41
CA SER A 383 15.42 -8.60 9.36
C SER A 383 16.74 -8.08 8.77
N SER A 384 17.02 -8.40 7.50
CA SER A 384 18.23 -7.93 6.79
C SER A 384 18.19 -6.42 6.58
N ALA A 385 17.06 -5.88 6.13
CA ALA A 385 16.87 -4.45 5.91
C ALA A 385 17.03 -3.66 7.23
N ARG A 386 16.38 -4.11 8.30
CA ARG A 386 16.51 -3.50 9.64
C ARG A 386 17.93 -3.59 10.20
N GLY A 387 18.59 -4.74 10.04
CA GLY A 387 19.98 -4.92 10.46
C GLY A 387 20.97 -3.98 9.76
N ARG A 388 20.60 -3.48 8.58
CA ARG A 388 21.36 -2.48 7.80
C ARG A 388 20.92 -1.03 8.03
N GLY A 389 20.00 -0.79 8.96
CA GLY A 389 19.50 0.54 9.30
C GLY A 389 18.39 1.08 8.39
N PHE A 390 17.81 0.27 7.50
CA PHE A 390 16.65 0.69 6.73
C PHE A 390 15.37 0.60 7.55
N ARG A 391 14.47 1.56 7.31
CA ARG A 391 13.10 1.48 7.84
C ARG A 391 12.29 0.52 6.99
N VAL A 392 11.47 -0.29 7.64
CA VAL A 392 10.51 -1.18 6.96
C VAL A 392 9.10 -0.74 7.35
N PHE A 393 8.26 -0.53 6.35
CA PHE A 393 6.87 -0.14 6.55
C PHE A 393 6.14 -1.22 7.38
N PRO A 394 5.58 -0.88 8.55
CA PRO A 394 4.89 -1.85 9.36
C PRO A 394 3.57 -2.24 8.72
N VAL A 395 3.30 -3.54 8.66
CA VAL A 395 2.03 -4.10 8.19
C VAL A 395 1.37 -4.88 9.32
N THR A 396 0.05 -4.98 9.29
CA THR A 396 -0.69 -5.83 10.24
C THR A 396 -0.44 -7.29 9.94
N SER A 397 -0.48 -8.16 10.96
CA SER A 397 -0.29 -9.61 10.76
C SER A 397 -1.31 -10.21 9.79
N ALA A 398 -2.54 -9.69 9.78
CA ALA A 398 -3.56 -10.09 8.80
C ALA A 398 -3.17 -9.74 7.36
N THR A 399 -2.54 -8.57 7.16
CA THR A 399 -2.01 -8.15 5.86
C THR A 399 -0.84 -9.03 5.43
N GLU A 400 0.07 -9.34 6.35
CA GLU A 400 1.21 -10.21 6.06
C GLU A 400 0.75 -11.63 5.65
N VAL A 401 -0.20 -12.22 6.39
CA VAL A 401 -0.80 -13.52 6.04
C VAL A 401 -1.49 -13.46 4.67
N ARG A 402 -2.25 -12.38 4.39
CA ARG A 402 -2.87 -12.18 3.06
C ARG A 402 -1.80 -12.18 1.96
N VAL A 403 -0.69 -11.47 2.15
CA VAL A 403 0.37 -11.36 1.15
C VAL A 403 1.06 -12.70 0.92
N VAL A 404 1.35 -13.46 1.98
CA VAL A 404 1.98 -14.79 1.90
C VAL A 404 1.07 -15.78 1.18
N VAL A 405 -0.18 -15.92 1.64
CA VAL A 405 -1.16 -16.84 1.03
C VAL A 405 -1.50 -16.37 -0.39
N GLY A 406 -1.65 -15.06 -0.58
CA GLY A 406 -1.94 -14.42 -1.84
C GLY A 406 -0.86 -14.63 -2.91
N THR A 407 0.41 -14.60 -2.51
CA THR A 407 1.54 -14.93 -3.40
C THR A 407 1.49 -16.39 -3.86
N GLY A 408 1.11 -17.31 -2.96
CA GLY A 408 0.78 -18.68 -3.34
C GLY A 408 -0.36 -18.74 -4.36
N LEU A 409 -1.49 -18.07 -4.09
CA LEU A 409 -2.66 -18.05 -4.98
C LEU A 409 -2.35 -17.47 -6.36
N LEU A 410 -1.54 -16.41 -6.40
CA LEU A 410 -1.03 -15.80 -7.64
C LEU A 410 -0.27 -16.84 -8.48
N CYS A 411 0.70 -17.54 -7.88
CA CYS A 411 1.47 -18.59 -8.55
C CYS A 411 0.57 -19.74 -9.02
N ALA A 412 -0.42 -20.14 -8.21
CA ALA A 412 -1.38 -21.19 -8.56
C ALA A 412 -2.22 -20.81 -9.79
N ALA A 413 -2.80 -19.60 -9.80
CA ALA A 413 -3.62 -19.13 -10.89
C ALA A 413 -2.80 -18.96 -12.19
N ALA A 414 -1.56 -18.47 -12.08
CA ALA A 414 -0.63 -18.39 -13.22
C ALA A 414 -0.29 -19.78 -13.79
N ALA A 415 -0.07 -20.78 -12.94
CA ALA A 415 0.18 -22.16 -13.38
C ALA A 415 -1.02 -22.77 -14.11
N VAL A 416 -2.25 -22.53 -13.61
CA VAL A 416 -3.49 -22.99 -14.24
C VAL A 416 -3.73 -22.28 -15.58
N LEU A 417 -3.48 -20.97 -15.66
CA LEU A 417 -3.54 -20.22 -16.91
C LEU A 417 -2.54 -20.77 -17.93
N ALA A 418 -1.30 -20.99 -17.52
CA ALA A 418 -0.25 -21.57 -18.36
C ALA A 418 -0.63 -22.95 -18.91
N LEU A 419 -1.21 -23.79 -18.04
CA LEU A 419 -1.70 -25.11 -18.42
C LEU A 419 -2.87 -25.02 -19.41
N GLY A 420 -3.84 -24.13 -19.18
CA GLY A 420 -4.99 -23.92 -20.07
C GLY A 420 -4.55 -23.46 -21.46
N VAL A 421 -3.66 -22.45 -21.53
CA VAL A 421 -3.10 -21.97 -22.79
C VAL A 421 -2.25 -23.04 -23.48
N GLY A 422 -1.45 -23.80 -22.72
CA GLY A 422 -0.70 -24.95 -23.22
C GLY A 422 -1.59 -26.02 -23.84
N ALA A 423 -2.73 -26.31 -23.21
CA ALA A 423 -3.72 -27.26 -23.73
C ALA A 423 -4.40 -26.76 -25.03
N LEU A 424 -4.63 -25.45 -25.16
CA LEU A 424 -5.21 -24.82 -26.35
C LEU A 424 -4.24 -24.82 -27.54
N LEU A 425 -2.99 -24.43 -27.31
CA LEU A 425 -1.99 -24.23 -28.37
C LEU A 425 -1.23 -25.50 -28.75
N ARG A 426 -1.10 -26.45 -27.82
CA ARG A 426 -0.36 -27.72 -28.00
C ARG A 426 1.12 -27.56 -28.39
N ARG A 427 1.65 -26.34 -28.33
CA ARG A 427 3.05 -25.97 -28.59
C ARG A 427 3.61 -25.26 -27.36
N SER A 428 4.63 -25.84 -26.74
CA SER A 428 5.17 -25.36 -25.46
C SER A 428 5.77 -23.96 -25.57
N GLY A 429 6.66 -23.73 -26.55
CA GLY A 429 7.37 -22.46 -26.69
C GLY A 429 6.44 -21.26 -26.85
N THR A 430 5.46 -21.34 -27.76
CA THR A 430 4.49 -20.27 -28.00
C THR A 430 3.57 -20.04 -26.80
N ALA A 431 3.15 -21.12 -26.12
CA ALA A 431 2.29 -21.00 -24.95
C ALA A 431 3.02 -20.35 -23.77
N VAL A 432 4.26 -20.75 -23.49
CA VAL A 432 5.08 -20.11 -22.46
C VAL A 432 5.29 -18.63 -22.77
N ALA A 433 5.69 -18.30 -24.00
CA ALA A 433 5.93 -16.92 -24.41
C ALA A 433 4.68 -16.05 -24.27
N LEU A 434 3.51 -16.52 -24.70
CA LEU A 434 2.26 -15.77 -24.59
C LEU A 434 1.85 -15.53 -23.13
N VAL A 435 1.98 -16.53 -22.27
CA VAL A 435 1.58 -16.39 -20.86
C VAL A 435 2.52 -15.43 -20.14
N ILE A 436 3.83 -15.54 -20.36
CA ILE A 436 4.82 -14.59 -19.83
C ILE A 436 4.53 -13.18 -20.36
N ALA A 437 4.29 -13.01 -21.66
CA ALA A 437 3.96 -11.72 -22.26
C ALA A 437 2.62 -11.15 -21.77
N SER A 438 1.71 -11.97 -21.25
CA SER A 438 0.43 -11.51 -20.69
C SER A 438 0.47 -11.15 -19.21
N ILE A 439 1.42 -11.70 -18.44
CA ILE A 439 1.55 -11.47 -16.99
C ILE A 439 2.75 -10.59 -16.67
N VAL A 440 3.94 -11.02 -17.09
CA VAL A 440 5.22 -10.42 -16.66
C VAL A 440 5.48 -9.11 -17.40
N LEU A 441 5.27 -9.09 -18.72
CA LEU A 441 5.55 -7.90 -19.53
C LEU A 441 4.68 -6.69 -19.13
N PRO A 442 3.33 -6.79 -18.98
CA PRO A 442 2.52 -5.66 -18.58
C PRO A 442 2.87 -5.15 -17.19
N PHE A 443 3.22 -6.07 -16.28
CA PHE A 443 3.70 -5.70 -14.96
C PHE A 443 4.96 -4.85 -15.02
N LEU A 444 6.02 -5.34 -15.69
CA LEU A 444 7.30 -4.65 -15.79
C LEU A 444 7.16 -3.27 -16.45
N LEU A 445 6.32 -3.18 -17.49
CA LEU A 445 6.05 -1.91 -18.16
C LEU A 445 5.28 -0.94 -17.25
N ALA A 446 4.32 -1.43 -16.47
CA ALA A 446 3.52 -0.60 -15.56
C ALA A 446 4.31 -0.10 -14.34
N THR A 447 5.23 -0.91 -13.80
CA THR A 447 5.96 -0.57 -12.57
C THR A 447 7.34 0.06 -12.81
N SER A 448 7.87 0.01 -14.04
CA SER A 448 9.17 0.62 -14.37
C SER A 448 9.14 2.15 -14.45
N GLY A 449 7.96 2.78 -14.47
CA GLY A 449 7.81 4.23 -14.65
C GLY A 449 8.01 4.70 -16.10
N VAL A 450 8.19 3.78 -17.05
CA VAL A 450 8.40 4.10 -18.48
C VAL A 450 7.10 4.54 -19.17
N LEU A 451 5.96 4.00 -18.71
CA LEU A 451 4.65 4.30 -19.27
C LEU A 451 3.94 5.44 -18.51
N PRO A 452 3.10 6.23 -19.19
CA PRO A 452 2.24 7.21 -18.53
C PRO A 452 1.34 6.53 -17.47
N PRO A 453 1.08 7.16 -16.31
CA PRO A 453 0.35 6.53 -15.19
C PRO A 453 -1.01 5.92 -15.59
N ARG A 454 -1.77 6.63 -16.42
CA ARG A 454 -3.07 6.15 -16.93
C ARG A 454 -2.97 4.85 -17.72
N VAL A 455 -1.89 4.69 -18.49
CA VAL A 455 -1.65 3.47 -19.29
C VAL A 455 -1.24 2.33 -18.37
N SER A 456 -0.35 2.59 -17.41
CA SER A 456 0.07 1.63 -16.39
C SER A 456 -1.12 1.11 -15.57
N GLU A 457 -2.00 2.01 -15.12
CA GLU A 457 -3.23 1.64 -14.42
C GLU A 457 -4.16 0.81 -15.30
N TRP A 458 -4.37 1.22 -16.56
CA TRP A 458 -5.22 0.46 -17.47
C TRP A 458 -4.69 -0.96 -17.68
N LEU A 459 -3.38 -1.12 -17.92
CA LEU A 459 -2.73 -2.42 -18.07
C LEU A 459 -2.94 -3.31 -16.84
N LEU A 460 -2.77 -2.76 -15.64
CA LEU A 460 -2.96 -3.50 -14.39
C LEU A 460 -4.42 -3.71 -13.99
N ARG A 461 -5.38 -3.11 -14.70
CA ARG A 461 -6.81 -3.43 -14.53
C ARG A 461 -7.25 -4.58 -15.43
N VAL A 462 -6.77 -4.63 -16.67
CA VAL A 462 -7.32 -5.55 -17.69
C VAL A 462 -6.47 -6.78 -17.92
N THR A 463 -5.15 -6.72 -17.70
CA THR A 463 -4.28 -7.87 -17.99
C THR A 463 -4.22 -8.85 -16.82
N PRO A 464 -3.80 -10.12 -17.06
CA PRO A 464 -3.47 -11.06 -15.99
C PRO A 464 -2.50 -10.53 -14.92
N ALA A 465 -1.69 -9.50 -15.24
CA ALA A 465 -0.82 -8.81 -14.27
C ALA A 465 -1.58 -8.15 -13.11
N ALA A 466 -2.88 -7.90 -13.25
CA ALA A 466 -3.76 -7.45 -12.17
C ALA A 466 -3.64 -8.33 -10.90
N GLY A 467 -3.30 -9.62 -11.06
CA GLY A 467 -3.10 -10.55 -9.95
C GLY A 467 -2.10 -10.06 -8.90
N PHE A 468 -1.08 -9.29 -9.29
CA PHE A 468 -0.06 -8.77 -8.36
C PHE A 468 -0.61 -7.80 -7.31
N ALA A 469 -1.80 -7.23 -7.52
CA ALA A 469 -2.47 -6.42 -6.51
C ALA A 469 -2.67 -7.18 -5.19
N ILE A 470 -2.69 -8.52 -5.19
CA ILE A 470 -2.79 -9.32 -3.97
C ILE A 470 -1.63 -9.08 -2.98
N GLN A 471 -0.48 -8.66 -3.50
CA GLN A 471 0.73 -8.37 -2.74
C GLN A 471 0.75 -6.95 -2.18
N GLN A 472 -0.13 -6.05 -2.64
CA GLN A 472 -0.20 -4.67 -2.16
C GLN A 472 -0.43 -4.61 -0.65
N THR A 473 0.33 -3.79 0.06
CA THR A 473 0.27 -3.53 1.50
C THR A 473 0.04 -2.06 1.83
N LEU A 474 0.40 -1.16 0.91
CA LEU A 474 0.38 0.28 1.13
C LEU A 474 -1.05 0.85 1.02
N PRO A 475 -1.54 1.54 2.07
CA PRO A 475 -2.81 2.26 2.04
C PRO A 475 -2.66 3.64 1.39
N GLN A 476 -3.72 4.10 0.73
CA GLN A 476 -3.83 5.46 0.20
C GLN A 476 -4.66 6.33 1.14
N TYR A 477 -4.20 7.55 1.40
CA TYR A 477 -4.92 8.54 2.21
C TYR A 477 -5.07 9.85 1.44
N ALA A 478 -6.28 10.43 1.45
CA ALA A 478 -6.57 11.66 0.72
C ALA A 478 -5.80 12.87 1.28
N GLN A 479 -5.54 12.85 2.59
CA GLN A 479 -4.84 13.90 3.32
C GLN A 479 -3.31 13.82 3.26
N VAL A 480 -2.76 12.90 2.46
CA VAL A 480 -1.31 12.72 2.30
C VAL A 480 -0.93 12.97 0.85
N LEU A 481 -0.10 13.98 0.63
CA LEU A 481 0.48 14.26 -0.68
C LEU A 481 1.56 13.22 -0.99
N SER A 482 1.31 12.33 -1.94
CA SER A 482 2.29 11.34 -2.42
C SER A 482 2.05 11.00 -3.91
N VAL A 483 2.90 10.14 -4.47
CA VAL A 483 2.73 9.55 -5.81
C VAL A 483 2.05 8.20 -5.65
N TYR A 484 0.77 8.12 -6.03
CA TYR A 484 -0.07 6.93 -5.92
C TYR A 484 -0.14 6.20 -7.27
N GLU A 485 0.94 5.53 -7.66
CA GLU A 485 1.09 4.88 -8.95
C GLU A 485 1.61 3.44 -8.82
N PRO A 486 1.47 2.60 -9.86
CA PRO A 486 2.01 1.24 -9.83
C PRO A 486 3.51 1.14 -9.56
N SER A 487 4.29 2.11 -10.05
CA SER A 487 5.74 2.19 -9.82
C SER A 487 6.10 2.42 -8.34
N THR A 488 5.18 2.96 -7.54
CA THR A 488 5.35 3.22 -6.10
C THR A 488 4.61 2.25 -5.20
N GLY A 489 4.08 1.15 -5.77
CA GLY A 489 3.43 0.07 -5.03
C GLY A 489 1.91 0.18 -4.92
N TYR A 490 1.27 1.12 -5.64
CA TYR A 490 -0.19 1.28 -5.62
C TYR A 490 -0.84 0.66 -6.85
N TYR A 491 -1.75 -0.29 -6.64
CA TYR A 491 -2.47 -0.93 -7.72
C TYR A 491 -3.85 -0.29 -7.92
N PRO A 492 -4.37 -0.29 -9.15
CA PRO A 492 -5.67 0.28 -9.46
C PRO A 492 -6.85 -0.58 -8.97
N LEU A 493 -6.61 -1.83 -8.56
CA LEU A 493 -7.61 -2.77 -8.08
C LEU A 493 -7.30 -3.19 -6.65
N ALA A 494 -8.35 -3.40 -5.85
CA ALA A 494 -8.20 -4.00 -4.53
C ALA A 494 -7.52 -5.39 -4.61
N PRO A 495 -6.80 -5.83 -3.56
CA PRO A 495 -5.98 -7.04 -3.61
C PRO A 495 -6.68 -8.28 -4.17
N TRP A 496 -7.88 -8.57 -3.66
CA TRP A 496 -8.68 -9.72 -4.09
C TRP A 496 -9.32 -9.54 -5.47
N ALA A 497 -9.65 -8.29 -5.84
CA ALA A 497 -10.22 -7.99 -7.17
C ALA A 497 -9.17 -8.20 -8.27
N GLY A 498 -7.93 -7.78 -8.04
CA GLY A 498 -6.83 -8.05 -8.97
C GLY A 498 -6.56 -9.54 -9.14
N LEU A 499 -6.54 -10.30 -8.04
CA LEU A 499 -6.43 -11.77 -8.09
C LEU A 499 -7.60 -12.40 -8.87
N ALA A 500 -8.83 -11.90 -8.68
CA ALA A 500 -10.00 -12.39 -9.40
C ALA A 500 -9.89 -12.21 -10.92
N VAL A 501 -9.27 -11.12 -11.39
CA VAL A 501 -9.00 -10.92 -12.83
C VAL A 501 -8.11 -12.04 -13.37
N LEU A 502 -6.98 -12.33 -12.71
CA LEU A 502 -6.10 -13.44 -13.12
C LEU A 502 -6.82 -14.79 -13.09
N CYS A 503 -7.60 -15.06 -12.03
CA CYS A 503 -8.42 -16.27 -11.94
C CYS A 503 -9.46 -16.35 -13.06
N GLY A 504 -10.04 -15.22 -13.48
CA GLY A 504 -10.95 -15.13 -14.62
C GLY A 504 -10.28 -15.54 -15.93
N TYR A 505 -9.07 -15.04 -16.20
CA TYR A 505 -8.28 -15.46 -17.36
C TYR A 505 -7.92 -16.95 -17.29
N ALA A 506 -7.50 -17.44 -16.12
CA ALA A 506 -7.19 -18.85 -15.92
C ALA A 506 -8.41 -19.75 -16.17
N ALA A 507 -9.58 -19.38 -15.63
CA ALA A 507 -10.83 -20.10 -15.81
C ALA A 507 -11.30 -20.07 -17.27
N LEU A 508 -11.16 -18.93 -17.96
CA LEU A 508 -11.51 -18.81 -19.38
C LEU A 508 -10.61 -19.69 -20.26
N ALA A 509 -9.29 -19.62 -20.08
CA ALA A 509 -8.35 -20.46 -20.83
C ALA A 509 -8.58 -21.96 -20.55
N PHE A 510 -8.82 -22.33 -19.30
CA PHE A 510 -9.13 -23.69 -18.90
C PHE A 510 -10.47 -24.16 -19.48
N GLY A 511 -11.53 -23.35 -19.40
CA GLY A 511 -12.85 -23.66 -19.95
C GLY A 511 -12.81 -23.88 -21.45
N LEU A 512 -12.14 -22.98 -22.19
CA LEU A 512 -11.93 -23.12 -23.63
C LEU A 512 -11.12 -24.39 -23.96
N ALA A 513 -10.12 -24.75 -23.16
CA ALA A 513 -9.37 -25.98 -23.33
C ALA A 513 -10.27 -27.23 -23.15
N VAL A 514 -11.13 -27.25 -22.12
CA VAL A 514 -12.10 -28.34 -21.91
C VAL A 514 -13.07 -28.46 -23.07
N LEU A 515 -13.62 -27.34 -23.56
CA LEU A 515 -14.55 -27.33 -24.69
C LEU A 515 -13.88 -27.86 -25.96
N ARG A 516 -12.65 -27.43 -26.26
CA ARG A 516 -11.88 -27.90 -27.42
C ARG A 516 -11.54 -29.39 -27.35
N LEU A 517 -11.36 -29.94 -26.15
CA LEU A 517 -11.13 -31.37 -25.93
C LEU A 517 -12.41 -32.21 -26.10
N ARG A 518 -13.59 -31.63 -25.85
CA ARG A 518 -14.89 -32.30 -26.06
C ARG A 518 -15.31 -32.31 -27.53
N GLY A 519 -15.04 -31.23 -28.27
CA GLY A 519 -15.53 -31.04 -29.64
C GLY A 519 -14.68 -31.66 -30.76
N ARG A 520 -13.55 -32.31 -30.45
CA ARG A 520 -12.72 -32.99 -31.45
C ARG A 520 -12.40 -34.41 -31.02
N ASP A 521 -12.86 -35.39 -31.78
CA ASP A 521 -12.32 -36.75 -31.70
C ASP A 521 -10.88 -36.76 -32.23
N VAL A 522 -10.04 -37.55 -31.58
CA VAL A 522 -8.58 -37.56 -31.70
C VAL A 522 -8.12 -38.70 -32.59
#